data_AF-A0A521RQC2-F1
#
_entry.id   AF-A0A521RQC2-F1
#
_cell.length_a   1.000
_cell.length_b   1.000
_cell.length_c   1.000
_cell.angle_alpha   90.00
_cell.angle_beta   90.00
_cell.angle_gamma   90.00
#
_symmetry.space_group_name_H-M   'P 1'
#
loop_
_entity.id
_entity.type
_entity.pdbx_description
1 polymer ?
#
loop_
_entity_poly.entity_id
_entity_poly.type
_entity_poly.pdbx_seq_one_letter_code
_entity_poly.pdbx_strand_id
1 'polypeptide(L)' 'YAQRSKQEVLERGRALPLSLTFSCISPKGTAHCGKCNKCAERMRAFRSAGLSDPTTYRSISRLKGRIHD' A
#
# COMPACT_ATOMS: atom_id res chain seq x y z
N TYR A 1 -4.46 11.61 16.78
CA TYR A 1 -4.11 11.31 15.37
C TYR A 1 -5.22 11.65 14.36
N ALA A 2 -6.49 11.79 14.75
CA ALA A 2 -7.59 12.03 13.80
C ALA A 2 -7.42 13.24 12.87
N GLN A 3 -6.67 14.27 13.30
CA GLN A 3 -6.40 15.49 12.53
C GLN A 3 -5.10 15.43 11.70
N ARG A 4 -4.52 14.24 11.49
CA ARG A 4 -3.26 14.08 10.75
C ARG A 4 -3.48 13.36 9.43
N SER A 5 -2.80 13.84 8.40
CA SER A 5 -2.68 13.14 7.12
C SER A 5 -1.89 11.84 7.27
N LYS A 6 -2.03 10.93 6.30
CA LYS A 6 -1.24 9.68 6.29
C LYS A 6 0.24 9.92 6.04
N GLN A 7 0.60 10.99 5.34
CA GLN A 7 1.99 11.39 5.15
C GLN A 7 2.64 11.77 6.48
N GLU A 8 2.01 12.65 7.27
CA GLU A 8 2.55 13.07 8.59
C GLU A 8 2.69 11.88 9.55
N VAL A 9 1.76 10.92 9.48
CA VAL A 9 1.86 9.68 10.27
C VAL A 9 3.08 8.85 9.85
N LEU A 10 3.35 8.72 8.55
CA LEU A 10 4.52 8.00 8.04
C LEU A 10 5.83 8.71 8.36
N GLU A 11 5.90 10.04 8.22
CA GLU A 11 7.09 10.83 8.54
C GLU A 11 7.49 10.65 10.01
N ARG A 12 6.52 10.71 10.94
CA ARG A 12 6.76 10.45 12.36
C ARG A 12 7.19 9.01 12.64
N GLY A 13 6.69 8.06 11.86
CA GLY A 13 7.01 6.64 11.99
C GLY A 13 8.22 6.17 11.19
N ARG A 14 8.95 7.05 10.49
CA ARG A 14 9.96 6.65 9.49
C ARG A 14 11.08 5.76 10.01
N ALA A 15 11.37 5.81 11.31
CA ALA A 15 12.40 5.02 11.97
C ALA A 15 11.89 3.68 12.53
N LEU A 16 10.57 3.43 12.46
CA LEU A 16 9.96 2.19 12.91
C LEU A 16 10.02 1.12 11.82
N PRO A 17 9.89 -0.18 12.18
CA PRO A 17 9.87 -1.27 11.20
C PRO A 17 8.54 -1.29 10.42
N LEU A 18 8.39 -0.39 9.45
CA LEU A 18 7.14 -0.20 8.68
C LEU A 18 6.72 -1.43 7.86
N SER A 19 7.63 -2.39 7.65
CA SER A 19 7.34 -3.70 7.04
C SER A 19 6.45 -4.60 7.90
N LEU A 20 6.42 -4.39 9.22
CA LEU A 20 5.57 -5.14 10.15
C LEU A 20 4.13 -4.60 10.22
N THR A 21 3.84 -3.49 9.56
CA THR A 21 2.52 -2.89 9.56
C THR A 21 1.61 -3.52 8.52
N PHE A 22 0.34 -3.69 8.86
CA PHE A 22 -0.67 -4.32 7.99
C PHE A 22 -1.90 -3.43 7.88
N SER A 23 -2.40 -3.20 6.66
CA SER A 23 -3.54 -2.29 6.43
C SER A 23 -4.56 -2.79 5.43
N CYS A 24 -4.28 -3.89 4.73
CA CYS A 24 -5.17 -4.40 3.70
C CYS A 24 -6.49 -4.93 4.30
N ILE A 25 -7.62 -4.58 3.67
CA ILE A 25 -8.95 -5.09 4.09
C ILE A 25 -9.42 -6.31 3.28
N SER A 26 -8.64 -6.73 2.28
CA SER A 26 -8.96 -7.90 1.47
C SER A 26 -7.69 -8.70 1.12
N PRO A 27 -6.86 -9.07 2.11
CA PRO A 27 -5.59 -9.74 1.84
C PRO A 27 -5.80 -11.18 1.35
N LYS A 28 -4.75 -11.76 0.76
CA LYS A 28 -4.65 -13.22 0.55
C LYS A 28 -3.41 -13.72 1.27
N GLY A 29 -3.60 -14.42 2.39
CA GLY A 29 -2.51 -14.70 3.31
C GLY A 29 -1.89 -13.41 3.85
N THR A 30 -0.57 -13.30 3.81
CA THR A 30 0.18 -12.11 4.25
C THR A 30 0.34 -11.05 3.16
N ALA A 31 -0.05 -11.35 1.91
CA ALA A 31 0.10 -10.41 0.80
C ALA A 31 -1.07 -9.41 0.73
N HIS A 32 -0.73 -8.12 0.64
CA HIS A 32 -1.70 -7.06 0.41
C HIS A 32 -2.32 -7.18 -0.98
N CYS A 33 -3.62 -6.92 -1.12
CA CYS A 33 -4.30 -7.11 -2.41
C CYS A 33 -3.95 -6.09 -3.50
N GLY A 34 -3.45 -4.92 -3.11
CA GLY A 34 -3.09 -3.84 -4.04
C GLY A 34 -4.29 -3.12 -4.68
N LYS A 35 -5.53 -3.52 -4.39
CA LYS A 35 -6.74 -2.99 -5.07
C LYS A 35 -7.78 -2.34 -4.15
N CYS A 36 -7.74 -2.61 -2.84
CA CYS A 36 -8.68 -1.99 -1.90
C CYS A 36 -8.31 -0.54 -1.56
N ASN A 37 -9.27 0.22 -1.03
CA ASN A 37 -9.08 1.63 -0.61
C ASN A 37 -7.90 1.81 0.36
N LYS A 38 -7.71 0.90 1.33
CA LYS A 38 -6.59 0.98 2.28
C LYS A 38 -5.23 0.71 1.65
N CYS A 39 -5.17 -0.18 0.66
CA CYS A 39 -3.96 -0.35 -0.13
C CYS A 39 -3.63 0.93 -0.91
N ALA A 40 -4.63 1.58 -1.51
CA ALA A 40 -4.45 2.83 -2.24
C ALA A 40 -4.01 4.00 -1.31
N GLU A 41 -4.64 4.14 -0.14
CA GLU A 41 -4.24 5.12 0.88
C GLU A 41 -2.78 4.91 1.30
N ARG A 42 -2.38 3.66 1.57
CA ARG A 42 -1.01 3.31 1.93
C ARG A 42 -0.02 3.69 0.83
N MET A 43 -0.21 3.22 -0.40
CA MET A 43 0.69 3.50 -1.51
C MET A 43 0.86 5.01 -1.76
N ARG A 44 -0.24 5.77 -1.67
CA ARG A 44 -0.18 7.24 -1.77
C ARG A 44 0.62 7.86 -0.64
N ALA A 45 0.40 7.41 0.60
CA ALA A 45 1.10 7.95 1.76
C ALA A 45 2.62 7.75 1.66
N PHE A 46 3.07 6.53 1.30
CA PHE A 46 4.50 6.25 1.11
C PHE A 46 5.10 7.11 0.00
N ARG A 47 4.41 7.20 -1.14
CA ARG A 47 4.82 8.07 -2.26
C ARG A 47 4.93 9.53 -1.84
N SER A 48 3.91 10.07 -1.17
CA SER A 48 3.88 11.46 -0.71
C SER A 48 4.95 11.76 0.34
N ALA A 49 5.31 10.79 1.17
CA ALA A 49 6.40 10.91 2.14
C ALA A 49 7.80 10.72 1.52
N GLY A 50 7.90 10.41 0.21
CA GLY A 50 9.18 10.10 -0.43
C GLY A 50 9.84 8.81 0.08
N LEU A 51 9.06 7.88 0.62
CA LEU A 51 9.54 6.62 1.19
C LEU A 51 9.21 5.44 0.27
N SER A 52 10.10 4.45 0.22
CA SER A 52 9.80 3.15 -0.39
C SER A 52 8.75 2.42 0.45
N ASP A 53 7.68 1.93 -0.18
CA ASP A 53 6.68 1.09 0.50
C ASP A 53 7.21 -0.35 0.61
N PRO A 54 7.48 -0.87 1.83
CA PRO A 54 8.03 -2.21 2.01
C PRO A 54 6.98 -3.31 1.87
N THR A 55 5.72 -2.97 1.54
CA THR A 55 4.63 -3.94 1.49
C THR A 55 4.77 -4.93 0.33
N THR A 56 4.62 -6.21 0.66
CA THR A 56 4.41 -7.26 -0.35
C THR A 56 2.98 -7.20 -0.87
N TYR A 57 2.83 -6.75 -2.12
CA TYR A 57 1.57 -6.74 -2.83
C TYR A 57 1.43 -8.00 -3.70
N ARG A 58 0.20 -8.47 -3.88
CA ARG A 58 -0.11 -9.48 -4.89
C ARG A 58 0.27 -8.94 -6.27
N SER A 59 0.96 -9.76 -7.07
CA SER A 59 1.21 -9.43 -8.48
C SER A 59 -0.12 -9.26 -9.20
N ILE A 60 -0.37 -8.06 -9.71
CA ILE A 60 -1.41 -7.88 -10.73
C ILE A 60 -0.73 -8.33 -12.01
N SER A 61 -0.92 -9.59 -12.40
CA SER A 61 -0.69 -9.99 -13.79
C SER A 61 -1.57 -9.07 -14.64
N ARG A 62 -0.97 -8.04 -15.25
CA ARG A 62 -1.55 -7.36 -16.39
C ARG A 62 -1.55 -8.41 -17.48
N LEU A 63 -2.63 -9.19 -17.57
CA LEU A 63 -2.88 -9.99 -18.75
C LEU A 63 -2.80 -9.04 -19.94
N LYS A 64 -1.79 -9.26 -20.80
CA LYS A 64 -1.69 -8.69 -22.13
C LYS A 64 -3.06 -8.84 -22.82
N GLY A 65 -3.44 -7.82 -23.58
CA GLY A 65 -4.78 -7.60 -24.10
C GLY A 65 -5.48 -8.84 -24.65
N ARG A 66 -6.78 -8.94 -24.34
CA ARG A 66 -7.72 -9.70 -25.16
C ARG A 66 -8.28 -8.77 -26.20
N ILE A 67 -7.67 -8.80 -27.39
CA ILE A 67 -8.38 -8.57 -28.64
C ILE A 67 -9.42 -9.69 -28.71
N HIS A 68 -10.70 -9.34 -28.81
CA HIS A 68 -11.73 -10.25 -29.30
C HIS A 68 -12.32 -9.57 -30.53
N ASP A 69 -12.30 -10.32 -31.64
CA ASP A 69 -12.98 -10.06 -32.91
C ASP A 69 -14.45 -9.67 -32.74
#